data_AF-A0A1J3D6J4-F1
#
_entry.id   AF-A0A1J3D6J4-F1
#
_cell.length_a   1.000
_cell.length_b   1.000
_cell.length_c   1.000
_cell.angle_alpha   90.00
_cell.angle_beta   90.00
_cell.angle_gamma   90.00
#
_symmetry.space_group_name_H-M   'P 1'
#
loop_
_entity.id
_entity.type
_entity.pdbx_description
1 polymer ?
#
loop_
_entity_poly.entity_id
_entity_poly.type
_entity_poly.pdbx_seq_one_letter_code
_entity_poly.pdbx_strand_id
1 'polypeptide(L)' 'DIKTPMFLLNTAYDSWQIQESLAPPTADPGGIWKACKSDHSHCNSSQIQFFQEFRNQMVLAVNSFSTSDQNGLFINSC' A
#
# COMPACT_ATOMS: atom_id res chain seq x y z
N ASP A 1 -18.65 -7.96 -11.24
CA ASP A 1 -18.40 -8.64 -9.96
C ASP A 1 -17.70 -9.96 -10.15
N ILE A 2 -16.69 -10.23 -9.32
CA ILE A 2 -16.00 -11.52 -9.27
C ILE A 2 -17.00 -12.56 -8.75
N LYS A 3 -17.20 -13.65 -9.51
CA LYS A 3 -18.17 -14.71 -9.17
C LYS A 3 -17.55 -15.85 -8.37
N THR A 4 -16.25 -16.09 -8.54
CA THR A 4 -15.52 -17.10 -7.80
C THR A 4 -15.20 -16.57 -6.41
N PRO A 5 -15.57 -17.28 -5.33
CA PRO A 5 -15.15 -16.92 -3.98
C PRO A 5 -13.62 -16.86 -3.89
N MET A 6 -13.08 -15.81 -3.28
CA MET A 6 -11.64 -15.63 -3.13
C MET A 6 -11.27 -15.16 -1.72
N PHE A 7 -10.02 -15.46 -1.34
CA PHE A 7 -9.41 -14.91 -0.13
C PHE A 7 -8.28 -13.96 -0.53
N LEU A 8 -8.40 -12.68 -0.18
CA LEU A 8 -7.36 -11.68 -0.40
C LEU A 8 -6.45 -11.60 0.83
N LEU A 9 -5.21 -12.05 0.65
CA LEU A 9 -4.12 -11.85 1.60
C LEU A 9 -3.20 -10.76 1.06
N ASN A 10 -3.07 -9.65 1.77
CA ASN A 10 -2.16 -8.59 1.36
C ASN A 10 -1.59 -7.84 2.56
N THR A 11 -0.44 -7.21 2.39
CA THR A 11 0.11 -6.28 3.38
C THR A 11 -0.44 -4.87 3.16
N ALA A 12 -0.60 -4.10 4.23
CA ALA A 12 -0.99 -2.70 4.16
C ALA A 12 0.11 -1.83 3.55
N TYR A 13 1.36 -2.27 3.69
CA TYR A 13 2.58 -1.62 3.24
C TYR A 13 3.41 -2.61 2.41
N ASP A 14 2.93 -2.90 1.20
CA ASP A 14 3.61 -3.86 0.33
C ASP A 14 4.97 -3.33 -0.10
N SER A 15 6.02 -4.06 0.30
CA SER A 15 7.40 -3.67 0.07
C SER A 15 7.70 -3.48 -1.42
N TRP A 16 7.16 -4.34 -2.29
CA TRP A 16 7.33 -4.22 -3.73
C TRP A 16 6.65 -2.96 -4.26
N GLN A 17 5.42 -2.69 -3.84
CA GLN A 17 4.70 -1.48 -4.20
C GLN A 17 5.43 -0.21 -3.73
N ILE A 18 6.01 -0.21 -2.52
CA ILE A 18 6.81 0.91 -2.02
C ILE A 18 8.07 1.10 -2.86
N GLN A 19 8.84 0.05 -3.16
CA GLN A 19 10.07 0.20 -3.94
C GLN A 19 9.82 0.69 -5.37
N GLU A 20 8.86 0.06 -6.05
CA GLU A 20 8.72 0.15 -7.50
C GLU A 20 7.65 1.13 -7.95
N SER A 21 6.53 1.21 -7.23
CA SER A 21 5.39 2.05 -7.64
C SER A 21 5.44 3.43 -7.00
N LEU A 22 6.00 3.55 -5.79
CA LEU A 22 6.04 4.80 -5.07
C LEU A 22 7.25 5.63 -5.48
N ALA A 23 7.00 6.89 -5.86
CA ALA A 23 8.03 7.84 -6.27
C ALA A 23 9.06 7.20 -7.26
N PRO A 24 8.62 6.80 -8.46
CA PRO A 24 9.54 6.33 -9.50
C PRO A 24 10.55 7.44 -9.85
N PRO A 25 11.71 7.11 -10.46
CA PRO A 25 12.73 8.11 -10.78
C PRO A 25 12.23 9.31 -11.59
N THR A 26 11.17 9.11 -12.38
CA THR A 26 10.49 10.17 -13.15
C THR A 26 9.69 11.14 -12.28
N ALA A 27 9.15 10.69 -11.15
CA ALA A 27 8.37 11.48 -10.21
C ALA A 27 9.18 12.00 -9.01
N ASP A 28 10.36 11.41 -8.75
CA ASP A 28 11.34 11.88 -7.77
C ASP A 28 12.74 12.11 -8.38
N PRO A 29 12.91 13.10 -9.29
CA PRO A 29 14.21 13.40 -9.87
C PRO A 29 15.26 13.83 -8.83
N GLY A 30 14.80 14.39 -7.70
CA GLY A 30 15.65 14.83 -6.60
C GLY A 30 16.10 13.71 -5.65
N GLY A 31 15.55 12.49 -5.78
CA GLY A 31 15.88 11.35 -4.92
C GLY A 31 15.45 11.53 -3.46
N ILE A 32 14.46 12.38 -3.19
CA ILE A 32 13.97 12.70 -1.85
C ILE A 32 13.39 11.46 -1.16
N TRP A 33 12.80 10.54 -1.92
CA TRP A 33 12.20 9.31 -1.43
C TRP A 33 13.19 8.15 -1.34
N LYS A 34 14.36 8.25 -1.97
CA LYS A 34 15.29 7.13 -2.11
C LYS A 34 15.70 6.52 -0.76
N ALA A 35 16.08 7.36 0.21
CA ALA A 35 16.47 6.92 1.54
C ALA A 35 15.28 6.32 2.31
N CYS A 36 14.14 7.01 2.30
CA CYS A 36 12.90 6.58 2.96
C CYS A 36 12.38 5.24 2.42
N LYS A 37 12.42 5.01 1.10
CA LYS A 37 12.05 3.73 0.49
C LYS A 37 12.98 2.61 0.90
N SER A 38 14.30 2.86 0.90
CA SER A 38 15.27 1.83 1.27
C SER A 38 15.20 1.47 2.76
N ASP A 39 14.91 2.45 3.61
CA ASP A 39 14.80 2.29 5.05
C ASP A 39 13.81 3.33 5.60
N HIS A 40 12.67 2.83 6.10
CA HIS A 40 11.57 3.67 6.59
C HIS A 40 11.94 4.54 7.79
N SER A 41 13.04 4.24 8.50
CA SER A 41 13.53 5.10 9.58
C SER A 41 14.03 6.46 9.09
N HIS A 42 14.37 6.59 7.80
CA HIS A 42 14.77 7.84 7.18
C HIS A 42 13.59 8.66 6.64
N CYS A 43 12.36 8.17 6.77
CA CYS A 43 11.19 8.91 6.31
C CYS A 43 10.90 10.10 7.23
N ASN A 44 10.65 11.25 6.63
CA ASN A 44 10.10 12.40 7.37
C ASN A 44 8.58 12.24 7.59
N SER A 45 8.01 13.11 8.44
CA SER A 45 6.60 13.05 8.81
C SER A 45 5.65 13.11 7.60
N SER A 46 5.96 13.90 6.57
CA SER A 46 5.14 13.99 5.36
C SER A 46 5.18 12.70 4.54
N GLN A 47 6.34 12.04 4.45
CA GLN A 47 6.49 10.75 3.77
C GLN A 47 5.73 9.64 4.51
N ILE A 48 5.80 9.61 5.84
CA ILE A 48 5.01 8.67 6.66
C ILE A 48 3.51 8.92 6.49
N GLN A 49 3.08 10.18 6.49
CA GLN A 49 1.68 10.53 6.26
C GLN A 49 1.18 10.07 4.89
N PHE A 50 2.03 10.16 3.86
CA PHE A 50 1.70 9.63 2.55
C PHE A 50 1.49 8.11 2.57
N PHE A 51 2.35 7.34 3.25
CA PHE A 51 2.14 5.89 3.38
C PHE A 51 0.83 5.56 4.11
N GLN A 52 0.50 6.30 5.16
CA GLN A 52 -0.77 6.11 5.88
C GLN A 52 -1.98 6.38 4.98
N GLU A 53 -1.93 7.44 4.18
CA GLU A 53 -3.00 7.76 3.24
C GLU A 53 -3.11 6.73 2.12
N PHE A 54 -1.96 6.26 1.62
CA PHE A 54 -1.90 5.20 0.62
C PHE A 54 -2.55 3.90 1.12
N ARG A 55 -2.25 3.50 2.37
CA ARG A 55 -2.94 2.39 3.05
C ARG A 55 -4.44 2.63 3.14
N ASN A 56 -4.88 3.83 3.52
CA ASN A 56 -6.30 4.13 3.66
C ASN A 56 -7.03 3.98 2.32
N GLN A 57 -6.42 4.45 1.23
CA GLN A 57 -6.97 4.28 -0.12
C GLN A 57 -7.08 2.81 -0.52
N MET A 58 -6.06 2.00 -0.23
CA MET A 58 -6.09 0.56 -0.49
C MET A 58 -7.22 -0.14 0.28
N VAL A 59 -7.37 0.15 1.59
CA VAL A 59 -8.45 -0.41 2.43
C VAL A 59 -9.83 0.00 1.90
N LEU A 60 -10.01 1.25 1.49
CA LEU A 60 -11.26 1.74 0.91
C LEU A 60 -11.56 1.06 -0.43
N ALA A 61 -10.55 0.84 -1.27
CA ALA A 61 -10.71 0.19 -2.58
C ALA A 61 -11.15 -1.28 -2.45
N VAL A 62 -10.68 -2.00 -1.43
CA VAL A 62 -11.08 -3.41 -1.21
C VAL A 62 -12.36 -3.56 -0.40
N ASN A 63 -12.94 -2.48 0.09
CA ASN A 63 -14.15 -2.53 0.93
C ASN A 63 -15.30 -3.23 0.18
N SER A 64 -15.53 -2.87 -1.09
CA SER A 64 -16.57 -3.49 -1.93
C SER A 64 -16.33 -4.98 -2.19
N PHE A 65 -15.09 -5.46 -2.13
CA PHE A 65 -14.76 -6.89 -2.22
C PHE A 65 -15.06 -7.61 -0.90
N SER A 66 -14.81 -6.94 0.23
CA SER A 66 -15.01 -7.47 1.58
C SER A 66 -16.47 -7.54 2.04
N THR A 67 -17.39 -6.86 1.36
CA THR A 67 -18.83 -6.90 1.69
C THR A 67 -19.50 -8.22 1.33
N SER A 68 -18.88 -9.05 0.48
CA SER A 68 -19.39 -10.39 0.19
C SER A 68 -19.04 -11.36 1.31
N ASP A 69 -20.04 -12.06 1.82
CA ASP A 69 -19.93 -13.12 2.82
C ASP A 69 -19.15 -14.37 2.35
N GLN A 70 -19.01 -14.54 1.03
CA GLN A 70 -18.25 -15.62 0.42
C GLN A 70 -16.75 -15.30 0.30
N ASN A 71 -16.36 -14.03 0.42
CA ASN A 71 -14.98 -13.59 0.28
C ASN A 71 -14.30 -13.44 1.64
N GLY A 72 -13.01 -13.74 1.69
CA GLY A 72 -12.16 -13.47 2.84
C GLY A 72 -11.18 -12.34 2.56
N LEU A 73 -10.84 -11.56 3.59
CA LEU A 73 -9.84 -10.50 3.51
C LEU A 73 -8.97 -10.52 4.77
N PHE A 74 -7.66 -10.52 4.57
CA PHE A 74 -6.69 -10.27 5.63
C PHE A 74 -5.65 -9.26 5.15
N ILE A 75 -5.64 -8.10 5.80
CA ILE A 75 -4.65 -7.04 5.59
C ILE A 75 -3.74 -6.96 6.81
N ASN A 76 -2.48 -7.37 6.69
CA ASN A 76 -1.53 -7.21 7.80
C ASN A 76 -0.91 -5.81 7.79
N SER A 77 -0.80 -5.21 8.97
CA SER A 77 -0.19 -3.89 9.19
C SER A 77 1.28 -3.99 9.61
N CYS A 78 1.99 -5.00 9.12
CA CYS A 78 3.42 -5.18 9.40
C CYS A 78 4.26 -4.14 8.66
#